data_AF-A0A1E3PV91-F1
#
_entry.id   AF-A0A1E3PV91-F1
#
_cell.length_a   1.000
_cell.length_b   1.000
_cell.length_c   1.000
_cell.angle_alpha   90.00
_cell.angle_beta   90.00
_cell.angle_gamma   90.00
#
_symmetry.space_group_name_H-M   'P 1'
#
loop_
_entity.id
_entity.type
_entity.pdbx_description
1 polymer ?
#
loop_
_entity_poly.entity_id
_entity_poly.type
_entity_poly.pdbx_seq_one_letter_code
_entity_poly.pdbx_strand_id
1 'polypeptide(L)'
;KPTESSRILSEFTCVICFDQPDILAATPCGHLYCYDCIYRALSAGTKATATTGECSVCRRKVPYKRVLPLEMKLGEGELDEVE
;
A
#
# COMPACT_ATOMS: atom_id res chain seq x y z
N LYS A 1 10.53 8.44 27.09
CA LYS A 1 9.79 9.11 26.00
C LYS A 1 10.18 8.43 24.70
N PRO A 2 9.32 7.61 24.07
CA PRO A 2 9.54 7.28 22.67
C PRO A 2 9.06 8.48 21.86
N THR A 3 9.99 9.34 21.45
CA THR A 3 9.78 10.22 20.28
C THR A 3 10.00 9.34 19.05
N GLU A 4 9.07 8.43 18.81
CA GLU A 4 9.13 7.54 17.67
C GLU A 4 7.96 7.94 16.79
N SER A 5 8.27 8.58 15.66
CA SER A 5 7.32 9.03 14.67
C SER A 5 6.40 7.86 14.30
N SER A 6 5.23 7.80 14.93
CA SER A 6 4.11 7.01 14.43
C SER A 6 3.83 7.56 13.04
N ARG A 7 4.39 6.94 12.00
CA ARG A 7 4.03 7.27 10.62
C ARG A 7 2.56 6.97 10.51
N ILE A 8 1.77 8.00 10.38
CA ILE A 8 0.33 7.86 10.27
C ILE A 8 0.09 7.20 8.91
N LEU A 9 -0.75 6.17 8.84
CA LEU A 9 -1.12 5.57 7.54
C LEU A 9 -1.68 6.64 6.57
N SER A 10 -2.23 7.73 7.11
CA SER A 10 -2.67 8.92 6.39
C SER A 10 -1.55 9.61 5.59
N GLU A 11 -0.28 9.44 5.96
CA GLU A 11 0.89 10.00 5.26
C GLU A 11 1.51 9.00 4.27
N PHE A 12 0.87 7.84 4.05
CA PHE A 12 1.39 6.85 3.13
C PHE A 12 1.39 7.37 1.69
N THR A 13 2.54 7.24 1.03
CA THR A 13 2.74 7.53 -0.39
C THR A 13 3.02 6.24 -1.15
N CYS A 14 2.34 6.06 -2.28
CA CYS A 14 2.51 4.86 -3.08
C CYS A 14 3.87 4.85 -3.78
N VAL A 15 4.59 3.73 -3.66
CA VAL A 15 5.93 3.56 -4.26
C VAL A 15 5.97 3.51 -5.80
N ILE A 16 4.81 3.55 -6.46
CA ILE A 16 4.69 3.49 -7.93
C ILE A 16 4.41 4.86 -8.54
N CYS A 17 3.44 5.60 -8.00
CA CYS A 17 3.07 6.94 -8.48
C CYS A 17 3.64 8.07 -7.63
N PHE A 18 4.22 7.77 -6.46
CA PHE A 18 4.72 8.75 -5.48
C PHE A 18 3.65 9.72 -4.96
N ASP A 19 2.39 9.29 -4.98
CA ASP A 19 1.25 10.09 -4.53
C ASP A 19 0.45 9.34 -3.44
N GLN A 20 -0.40 10.07 -2.73
CA GLN A 20 -1.29 9.52 -1.72
C GLN A 20 -2.44 8.75 -2.40
N PRO A 21 -2.73 7.50 -1.99
CA PRO A 21 -3.84 6.74 -2.56
C PRO A 21 -5.20 7.23 -2.06
N ASP A 22 -6.17 7.37 -2.96
CA ASP A 22 -7.59 7.44 -2.58
C ASP A 22 -8.07 6.10 -2.00
N ILE A 23 -7.69 5.00 -2.68
CA ILE A 23 -7.96 3.63 -2.25
C ILE A 23 -6.63 2.91 -2.08
N LEU A 24 -6.35 2.51 -0.85
CA LEU A 24 -5.16 1.75 -0.51
C LEU A 24 -5.39 0.28 -0.88
N ALA A 25 -4.36 -0.42 -1.34
CA ALA A 25 -4.43 -1.84 -1.62
C ALA A 25 -3.20 -2.57 -1.06
N ALA A 26 -3.45 -3.72 -0.43
CA ALA A 26 -2.42 -4.55 0.16
C ALA A 26 -2.25 -5.85 -0.62
N THR A 27 -0.99 -6.24 -0.81
CA THR A 27 -0.64 -7.60 -1.22
C THR A 27 -0.67 -8.54 -0.02
N PRO A 28 -0.78 -9.87 -0.21
CA PRO A 28 -0.68 -10.87 0.88
C PRO A 28 0.65 -10.85 1.64
N CYS A 29 1.67 -10.20 1.08
CA CYS A 29 2.96 -10.02 1.72
C CYS A 29 3.07 -8.72 2.53
N GLY A 30 1.98 -7.95 2.65
CA GLY A 30 1.88 -6.75 3.49
C GLY A 30 2.32 -5.44 2.83
N HIS A 31 2.82 -5.47 1.59
CA HIS A 31 3.20 -4.24 0.89
C HIS A 31 1.99 -3.54 0.28
N LEU A 32 2.02 -2.21 0.40
CA LEU A 32 0.92 -1.30 0.10
C LEU A 32 1.16 -0.51 -1.20
N TYR A 33 0.07 -0.21 -1.88
CA TYR A 33 0.02 0.48 -3.17
C TYR A 33 -1.30 1.25 -3.28
N CYS A 34 -1.44 2.19 -4.23
CA CYS A 34 -2.77 2.58 -4.69
C CYS A 34 -3.44 1.42 -5.42
N TYR A 35 -4.77 1.36 -5.37
CA TYR A 35 -5.56 0.34 -6.06
C TYR A 35 -5.25 0.24 -7.56
N ASP A 36 -5.08 1.36 -8.27
CA ASP A 36 -4.74 1.32 -9.70
C ASP A 36 -3.28 0.92 -9.95
N CYS A 37 -2.39 1.25 -9.03
CA CYS A 37 -0.97 1.00 -9.17
C CYS A 37 -0.58 -0.46 -8.91
N ILE A 38 -1.30 -1.14 -8.00
CA ILE A 38 -0.94 -2.50 -7.58
C ILE A 38 -0.94 -3.49 -8.74
N TYR A 39 -1.96 -3.46 -9.61
CA TYR A 39 -2.05 -4.41 -10.72
C TYR A 39 -0.99 -4.16 -11.79
N ARG A 40 -0.67 -2.89 -12.05
CA ARG A 40 0.46 -2.50 -12.92
C ARG A 40 1.79 -3.01 -12.36
N ALA A 41 2.03 -2.79 -11.06
CA ALA A 41 3.25 -3.22 -10.40
C ALA A 41 3.41 -4.74 -10.41
N LEU A 42 2.34 -5.48 -10.09
CA LEU A 42 2.36 -6.94 -10.06
C LEU A 42 2.57 -7.55 -11.45
N SER A 43 1.98 -6.95 -12.50
CA SER A 43 2.03 -7.47 -13.87
C SER A 43 3.32 -7.11 -14.63
N ALA A 44 4.10 -6.15 -14.15
CA ALA A 44 5.34 -5.72 -14.80
C ALA A 44 6.50 -6.73 -14.68
N GLY A 45 6.40 -7.69 -13.74
CA GLY A 45 7.42 -8.71 -13.53
C GLY A 45 7.50 -9.71 -14.69
N THR A 46 8.71 -10.12 -15.08
CA THR A 46 8.92 -11.13 -16.13
C THR A 46 8.32 -12.50 -15.82
N LYS A 47 8.04 -12.80 -14.54
CA LYS A 47 7.41 -14.04 -14.10
C LYS A 47 5.89 -13.90 -13.89
N ALA A 48 5.32 -12.76 -14.28
CA ALA A 48 3.87 -12.56 -14.23
C ALA A 48 3.16 -13.52 -15.20
N THR A 49 1.97 -13.96 -14.80
CA THR A 49 1.08 -14.83 -15.56
C THR A 49 -0.30 -14.18 -15.62
N ALA A 50 -1.24 -14.83 -16.30
CA ALA A 50 -2.64 -14.40 -16.34
C ALA A 50 -3.32 -14.31 -14.96
N THR A 51 -2.78 -14.96 -13.92
CA THR A 51 -3.42 -15.05 -12.60
C THR A 51 -2.56 -14.57 -11.44
N THR A 52 -1.25 -14.40 -11.66
CA THR A 52 -0.30 -14.05 -10.61
C THR A 52 0.77 -13.09 -11.10
N GLY A 53 1.18 -12.16 -10.25
CA GLY A 53 2.32 -11.27 -10.49
C GLY A 53 3.37 -11.38 -9.38
N GLU A 54 4.28 -10.42 -9.33
CA GLU A 54 5.33 -10.34 -8.31
C GLU A 54 5.26 -9.00 -7.57
N CYS A 55 5.33 -9.03 -6.23
CA CYS A 55 5.41 -7.82 -5.44
C CYS A 55 6.69 -7.04 -5.80
N SER A 56 6.56 -5.77 -6.19
CA SER A 56 7.72 -4.95 -6.58
C SER A 56 8.73 -4.73 -5.45
N VAL A 57 8.26 -4.77 -4.19
CA VAL A 57 9.10 -4.53 -3.00
C VAL A 57 9.88 -5.77 -2.57
N CYS A 58 9.20 -6.92 -2.40
CA CYS A 58 9.84 -8.13 -1.84
C CYS A 58 9.91 -9.31 -2.80
N ARG A 59 9.45 -9.14 -4.05
CA ARG A 59 9.47 -10.15 -5.13
C ARG A 59 8.69 -11.44 -4.84
N ARG A 60 7.87 -11.48 -3.78
CA ARG A 60 6.99 -12.63 -3.53
C ARG A 60 5.89 -12.70 -4.59
N LYS A 61 5.55 -13.91 -5.00
CA LYS A 61 4.43 -14.18 -5.91
C LYS A 61 3.11 -13.76 -5.28
N VAL A 62 2.31 -12.98 -5.99
CA VAL A 62 1.01 -12.46 -5.53
C VAL A 62 -0.08 -12.89 -6.51
N PRO A 63 -1.07 -13.69 -6.08
CA PRO A 63 -2.28 -13.92 -6.86
C PRO A 63 -3.12 -12.65 -6.94
N TYR A 64 -3.57 -12.26 -8.14
CA TYR A 64 -4.36 -11.03 -8.30
C TYR A 64 -5.64 -11.03 -7.47
N LYS A 65 -6.28 -12.21 -7.33
CA LYS A 65 -7.48 -12.41 -6.50
C LYS A 65 -7.25 -12.28 -4.99
N ARG A 66 -5.99 -12.15 -4.55
CA ARG A 66 -5.61 -12.03 -3.14
C ARG A 66 -5.13 -10.61 -2.80
N VAL A 67 -5.27 -9.67 -3.73
CA VAL A 67 -5.13 -8.24 -3.44
C VAL A 67 -6.32 -7.79 -2.61
N LEU A 68 -6.06 -7.05 -1.54
CA LEU A 68 -7.09 -6.56 -0.63
C LEU A 68 -7.16 -5.03 -0.73
N PRO A 69 -8.24 -4.45 -1.26
CA PRO A 69 -8.49 -3.01 -1.12
C PRO A 69 -8.79 -2.69 0.35
N LEU A 70 -8.28 -1.56 0.81
CA LEU A 70 -8.41 -1.04 2.16
C LEU A 70 -8.99 0.37 2.07
N GLU A 71 -10.12 0.60 2.71
CA GLU A 71 -10.70 1.94 2.84
C GLU A 71 -10.09 2.64 4.04
N MET A 72 -9.53 3.83 3.83
CA MET A 72 -8.96 4.65 4.90
C MET A 72 -10.08 5.53 5.46
N LYS A 73 -10.68 5.11 6.58
CA LYS A 73 -11.54 6.02 7.35
C LYS A 73 -10.63 6.94 8.15
N LEU A 74 -10.45 8.16 7.66
CA LEU A 74 -9.77 9.22 8.41
C LEU A 74 -10.59 9.44 9.69
N GLY A 75 -10.08 8.95 10.81
CA GLY A 75 -10.52 9.41 12.12
C GLY A 75 -10.05 10.84 12.26
N GLU A 76 -10.95 11.73 12.67
CA GLU A 76 -10.63 13.09 13.08
C GLU A 76 -9.74 12.97 14.33
N GLY A 77 -8.44 12.83 14.12
CA GLY A 77 -7.46 12.85 15.19
C GLY A 77 -7.35 14.28 15.66
N GLU A 78 -7.96 14.59 16.81
CA GLU A 78 -7.67 15.79 17.59
C GLU A 78 -6.15 15.85 17.78
N LEU A 79 -5.51 16.85 17.15
CA LEU A 79 -4.11 17.14 17.38
C LEU A 79 -4.07 17.73 18.78
N ASP A 80 -3.68 16.93 19.79
CA ASP A 80 -3.39 17.45 21.12
C ASP A 80 -2.36 18.58 20.97
N GLU A 81 -2.84 19.83 21.10
CA GLU A 81 -2.02 21.02 21.25
C GLU A 81 -1.21 20.85 22.55
N VAL A 82 0.08 20.52 22.42
CA VAL A 82 0.99 20.47 23.55
C VAL A 82 1.59 21.86 23.79
N GLU A 83 1.15 22.53 24.87
CA GLU A 83 1.84 23.68 25.48
C GLU A 83 3.22 23.31 26.04
#